data_AF-A0A816HRG1-F1
#
_entry.id   AF-A0A816HRG1-F1
#
_cell.length_a   1.000
_cell.length_b   1.000
_cell.length_c   1.000
_cell.angle_alpha   90.00
_cell.angle_beta   90.00
_cell.angle_gamma   90.00
#
_symmetry.space_group_name_H-M   'P 1'
#
loop_
_entity.id
_entity.type
_entity.pdbx_description
1 polymer ?
#
loop_
_entity_poly.entity_id
_entity_poly.type
_entity_poly.pdbx_seq_one_letter_code
_entity_poly.pdbx_strand_id
1 'polypeptide(L)' 'MPSTIPTLLPYAHEFLRCAICLHDFEYDNSSYRPITLPNCGHTMCGQCIEIIRKQTKCPQDQVSYGTTIPLEQLPINYP' A
#
# COMPACT_ATOMS: atom_id res chain seq x y z
N MET A 1 11.47 39.36 5.66
CA MET A 1 11.81 37.93 5.72
C MET A 1 10.51 37.14 5.61
N PRO A 2 10.18 36.50 4.48
CA PRO A 2 9.07 35.57 4.42
C PRO A 2 9.54 34.14 4.70
N SER A 3 8.91 33.51 5.69
CA SER A 3 9.19 32.19 6.22
C SER A 3 8.86 31.10 5.20
N THR A 4 9.83 30.21 4.95
CA THR A 4 9.75 29.04 4.08
C THR A 4 8.72 28.04 4.62
N ILE A 5 7.58 27.91 3.94
CA ILE A 5 6.78 26.68 4.02
C ILE A 5 7.46 25.70 3.06
N PRO A 6 8.05 24.58 3.51
CA PRO A 6 8.63 23.62 2.59
C PRO A 6 7.50 23.08 1.73
N THR A 7 7.60 23.34 0.43
CA THR A 7 6.78 22.74 -0.61
C THR A 7 6.86 21.23 -0.38
N LEU A 8 5.79 20.62 0.14
CA LEU A 8 5.72 19.17 0.24
C LEU A 8 5.98 18.66 -1.17
N LEU A 9 7.14 18.02 -1.33
CA LEU A 9 7.68 17.60 -2.62
C LEU A 9 6.57 16.90 -3.41
N PRO A 10 6.43 17.10 -4.73
CA PRO A 10 5.40 16.45 -5.54
C PRO A 10 5.41 14.91 -5.43
N TYR A 11 6.52 14.35 -4.94
CA TYR A 11 6.70 12.93 -4.61
C TYR A 11 5.87 12.45 -3.41
N ALA A 12 5.47 13.33 -2.47
CA ALA A 12 4.70 12.96 -1.28
C ALA A 12 3.34 12.32 -1.64
N HIS A 13 2.72 12.78 -2.73
CA HIS A 13 1.44 12.25 -3.21
C HIS A 13 1.57 10.86 -3.86
N GLU A 14 2.77 10.39 -4.17
CA GLU A 14 3.01 9.03 -4.69
C GLU A 14 3.04 7.98 -3.59
N PHE A 15 3.43 8.35 -2.37
CA PHE A 15 3.47 7.44 -1.23
C PHE A 15 2.10 7.13 -0.63
N LEU A 16 1.08 7.93 -0.96
CA LEU A 16 -0.27 7.82 -0.40
C LEU A 16 -1.27 7.14 -1.33
N ARG A 17 -0.82 6.53 -2.44
CA ARG A 17 -1.70 5.85 -3.40
C ARG A 17 -1.26 4.43 -3.69
N CYS A 18 -2.21 3.57 -4.01
CA CYS A 18 -1.92 2.20 -4.40
C CYS A 18 -1.24 2.15 -5.78
N ALA A 19 -0.10 1.47 -5.89
CA ALA A 19 0.62 1.32 -7.16
C ALA A 19 -0.09 0.46 -8.22
N ILE A 20 -1.18 -0.24 -7.87
CA ILE A 20 -1.98 -1.06 -8.82
C ILE A 20 -3.13 -0.25 -9.40
N CYS A 21 -4.00 0.30 -8.55
CA CYS A 21 -5.21 1.00 -8.99
C CYS A 21 -5.07 2.53 -9.01
N LEU A 22 -3.96 3.08 -8.51
CA LEU A 22 -3.69 4.52 -8.38
C LEU A 22 -4.68 5.29 -7.49
N HIS A 23 -5.55 4.58 -6.75
CA HIS A 23 -6.46 5.18 -5.77
C HIS A 23 -5.69 5.56 -4.50
N ASP A 24 -6.06 6.70 -3.91
CA ASP A 24 -5.49 7.15 -2.64
C ASP A 24 -5.85 6.18 -1.50
N PHE A 25 -4.94 6.02 -0.55
CA PHE A 25 -5.17 5.15 0.59
C PHE A 25 -6.18 5.77 1.56
N GLU A 26 -7.19 5.00 1.95
CA GLU A 26 -8.22 5.42 2.91
C GLU A 26 -8.14 4.54 4.15
N TYR A 27 -7.68 5.10 5.27
CA TYR A 27 -7.41 4.36 6.51
C TYR A 27 -8.67 3.78 7.17
N ASP A 28 -9.79 4.49 7.05
CA ASP A 28 -11.09 4.10 7.62
C ASP A 28 -11.87 3.12 6.72
N ASN A 29 -11.39 2.87 5.50
CA ASN A 29 -12.06 2.02 4.52
C ASN A 29 -11.26 0.74 4.27
N SER A 30 -11.77 -0.41 4.71
CA SER A 30 -11.10 -1.71 4.55
C SER A 30 -10.68 -2.05 3.11
N SER A 31 -11.41 -1.57 2.10
CA SER A 31 -11.09 -1.80 0.69
C SER A 31 -9.89 -0.98 0.20
N TYR A 32 -9.73 0.24 0.70
CA TYR A 32 -8.70 1.17 0.26
C TYR A 32 -7.58 1.39 1.28
N ARG A 33 -7.66 0.77 2.46
CA ARG A 33 -6.62 0.87 3.49
C ARG A 33 -5.28 0.34 2.98
N PRO A 34 -4.16 0.99 3.36
CA PRO A 34 -2.83 0.56 2.97
C PRO A 34 -2.40 -0.67 3.76
N ILE A 35 -2.16 -1.77 3.08
CA ILE A 35 -1.70 -3.02 3.68
C ILE A 35 -0.31 -3.34 3.15
N THR A 36 0.62 -3.65 4.05
CA THR A 36 1.99 -4.01 3.72
C THR A 36 2.11 -5.51 3.52
N LEU A 37 2.60 -5.93 2.35
CA LEU A 37 2.86 -7.32 2.05
C LEU A 37 4.08 -7.82 2.85
N PRO A 38 3.98 -9.01 3.48
CA PRO A 38 5.10 -9.61 4.17
C PRO A 38 6.20 -10.00 3.18
N ASN A 39 7.43 -10.10 3.68
CA ASN A 39 8.66 -10.43 2.92
C ASN A 39 9.17 -9.35 1.96
N CYS A 40 8.32 -8.51 1.36
CA CYS A 40 8.76 -7.44 0.45
C CYS A 40 8.56 -6.01 0.97
N GLY A 41 7.67 -5.78 1.93
CA GLY A 41 7.46 -4.46 2.52
C GLY A 41 6.72 -3.46 1.61
N HIS A 42 6.24 -3.89 0.44
CA HIS A 42 5.44 -3.04 -0.45
C HIS A 42 4.01 -2.89 0.06
N THR A 43 3.48 -1.67 -0.02
CA THR A 43 2.15 -1.32 0.46
C THR A 43 1.14 -1.23 -0.70
N MET A 44 0.00 -1.91 -0.55
CA MET A 44 -1.07 -1.93 -1.56
C MET A 44 -2.44 -1.83 -0.87
N CYS A 45 -3.49 -1.44 -1.58
CA CYS A 45 -4.81 -1.36 -0.96
C CYS A 45 -5.44 -2.75 -0.76
N GLY A 46 -6.30 -2.90 0.25
CA GLY A 46 -6.96 -4.17 0.57
C GLY A 46 -7.64 -4.84 -0.61
N GLN A 47 -8.39 -4.08 -1.41
CA GLN A 47 -9.06 -4.59 -2.61
C GLN A 47 -8.07 -5.15 -3.63
N CYS A 48 -6.95 -4.45 -3.85
CA CYS A 48 -5.93 -4.95 -4.78
C CYS A 48 -5.27 -6.22 -4.28
N ILE A 49 -4.98 -6.32 -2.97
CA ILE A 49 -4.44 -7.54 -2.38
C ILE A 49 -5.41 -8.71 -2.54
N GLU A 50 -6.72 -8.50 -2.36
CA GLU A 50 -7.69 -9.56 -2.61
C GLU A 50 -7.68 -10.10 -4.05
N ILE A 51 -7.41 -9.23 -5.03
CA ILE A 51 -7.28 -9.62 -6.44
C ILE A 51 -5.98 -10.42 -6.66
N ILE A 52 -4.85 -9.92 -6.15
CA ILE A 52 -3.53 -10.52 -6.39
C ILE A 52 -3.21 -11.68 -5.45
N ARG A 53 -3.99 -11.94 -4.40
CA ARG A 53 -3.75 -13.08 -3.48
C ARG A 53 -3.69 -14.42 -4.19
N LYS A 54 -4.38 -14.54 -5.35
CA LYS A 54 -4.33 -15.73 -6.21
C LYS A 54 -2.98 -15.89 -6.92
N GLN A 55 -2.21 -14.82 -7.08
CA GLN A 55 -0.95 -14.78 -7.83
C GLN A 55 0.28 -14.99 -6.92
N THR A 56 0.12 -15.05 -5.59
CA THR A 56 1.11 -15.37 -4.51
C THR A 56 2.40 -14.54 -4.46
N LYS A 57 2.65 -13.71 -5.46
CA LYS A 57 3.83 -12.88 -5.65
C LYS A 57 3.46 -11.41 -5.71
N CYS A 58 4.32 -10.57 -5.14
CA CYS A 58 4.16 -9.13 -5.19
C CYS A 58 4.31 -8.65 -6.66
N PRO A 59 3.44 -7.78 -7.17
CA PRO A 59 3.53 -7.31 -8.55
C PRO A 59 4.72 -6.37 -8.80
N GLN A 60 5.32 -5.80 -7.74
CA GLN A 60 6.43 -4.86 -7.88
C GLN A 60 7.78 -5.57 -8.06
N ASP A 61 8.08 -6.53 -7.19
CA ASP A 61 9.40 -7.18 -7.10
C ASP A 61 9.32 -8.71 -7.23
N GLN A 62 8.13 -9.28 -7.46
CA GLN A 62 7.87 -10.71 -7.63
C GLN A 62 8.23 -11.57 -6.41
N VAL A 63 8.43 -10.95 -5.24
CA VAL A 63 8.69 -11.66 -3.99
C VAL A 63 7.42 -12.37 -3.53
N SER A 64 7.56 -13.64 -3.19
CA SER A 64 6.47 -14.46 -2.66
C SER A 64 6.13 -14.04 -1.23
N TYR A 65 4.89 -13.64 -0.97
CA TYR A 65 4.42 -13.22 0.35
C TYR A 65 3.57 -14.28 1.08
N GLY A 66 3.30 -15.41 0.41
CA GLY A 66 2.56 -16.54 0.98
C GLY A 66 1.05 -16.30 1.06
N THR A 67 0.25 -17.32 0.75
CA THR A 67 -1.22 -17.24 0.73
C THR A 67 -1.88 -17.69 2.03
N THR A 68 -1.09 -18.05 3.04
CA THR A 68 -1.60 -18.65 4.28
C THR A 68 -2.05 -17.62 5.31
N ILE A 69 -1.69 -16.35 5.14
CA ILE A 69 -2.07 -15.28 6.06
C ILE A 69 -3.32 -14.57 5.51
N PRO A 70 -4.45 -14.56 6.23
CA PRO A 70 -5.64 -13.81 5.83
C PRO A 70 -5.38 -12.30 5.86
N LEU A 71 -6.10 -11.56 5.00
CA LEU A 71 -5.90 -10.12 4.78
C LEU A 71 -6.06 -9.28 6.06
N GLU A 72 -6.95 -9.68 6.97
CA GLU A 72 -7.13 -9.02 8.27
C GLU A 72 -5.92 -9.13 9.20
N GLN A 73 -5.04 -10.12 8.98
CA GLN A 73 -3.84 -10.32 9.80
C GLN A 73 -2.59 -9.67 9.20
N LEU A 74 -2.70 -9.06 8.02
CA LEU A 74 -1.59 -8.34 7.40
C LEU A 74 -1.40 -6.97 8.07
N PRO A 75 -0.15 -6.51 8.22
CA PRO A 75 0.15 -5.23 8.83
C PRO A 75 -0.41 -4.07 7.98
N ILE A 76 -1.11 -3.16 8.64
CA ILE A 76 -1.64 -1.93 8.03
C ILE A 76 -0.58 -0.84 8.20
N ASN A 77 -0.26 -0.14 7.11
CA ASN A 77 0.75 0.93 7.13
C ASN A 77 0.10 2.26 7.52
N TYR A 78 -0.02 2.52 8.83
CA TYR A 78 -0.48 3.81 9.35
C TYR A 78 0.59 4.90 9.16
N PRO A 79 0.19 6.18 8.95
CA PRO A 79 1.10 7.30 8.82
C PRO A 79 1.70 7.71 10.17
#